data_AF-A0A0F5JV41-F1
#
_entry.id   AF-A0A0F5JV41-F1
#
_cell.length_a   1.000
_cell.length_b   1.000
_cell.length_c   1.000
_cell.angle_alpha   90.00
_cell.angle_beta   90.00
_cell.angle_gamma   90.00
#
_symmetry.space_group_name_H-M   'P 1'
#
loop_
_entity.id
_entity.type
_entity.pdbx_description
1 polymer ?
#
loop_
_entity_poly.entity_id
_entity_poly.type
_entity_poly.pdbx_seq_one_letter_code
_entity_poly.pdbx_strand_id
1 'polypeptide(L)'
;MDSLKRELKQLLIDALDLEDMTPADIDDDVPLFESDGIGLDSIDALEIGIVLRKHYGLTIAANDASTHQHFRSISTLAAMIVAARADGGATPPETAAARDNGNGETV
;
A
#
# COMPACT_ATOMS: atom_id res chain seq x y z
N MET A 1 8.85 -11.26 5.70
CA MET A 1 8.14 -10.07 6.22
C MET A 1 8.92 -8.80 5.89
N ASP A 2 10.25 -8.83 6.08
CA ASP A 2 11.16 -7.69 5.91
C ASP A 2 11.15 -7.08 4.50
N SER A 3 11.07 -7.91 3.46
CA SER A 3 10.97 -7.41 2.07
C SER A 3 9.67 -6.64 1.84
N LEU A 4 8.53 -7.11 2.38
CA LEU A 4 7.24 -6.42 2.26
C LEU A 4 7.26 -5.09 3.02
N LYS A 5 7.88 -5.04 4.20
CA LYS A 5 8.03 -3.79 4.95
C LYS A 5 8.87 -2.76 4.20
N ARG A 6 9.99 -3.17 3.59
CA ARG A 6 10.81 -2.28 2.75
C ARG A 6 10.04 -1.77 1.53
N GLU A 7 9.32 -2.66 0.84
CA GLU A 7 8.45 -2.30 -0.29
C GLU A 7 7.37 -1.29 0.13
N LEU A 8 6.72 -1.50 1.28
CA LEU A 8 5.74 -0.57 1.85
C LEU A 8 6.34 0.80 2.16
N LYS A 9 7.54 0.84 2.76
CA LYS A 9 8.21 2.10 3.06
C LYS A 9 8.52 2.89 1.78
N GLN A 10 9.04 2.21 0.77
CA GLN A 10 9.28 2.83 -0.53
C GLN A 10 7.98 3.34 -1.15
N LEU A 11 6.92 2.52 -1.13
CA LEU A 11 5.60 2.89 -1.64
C LEU A 11 5.02 4.11 -0.94
N LEU A 12 5.20 4.24 0.39
CA LEU A 12 4.77 5.43 1.14
C LEU A 12 5.55 6.67 0.74
N ILE A 13 6.88 6.56 0.63
CA ILE A 13 7.74 7.67 0.21
C ILE A 13 7.33 8.16 -1.18
N ASP A 14 7.14 7.24 -2.12
CA ASP A 14 6.74 7.57 -3.49
C ASP A 14 5.32 8.15 -3.58
N ALA A 15 4.39 7.63 -2.76
CA ALA A 15 2.99 8.05 -2.77
C ALA A 15 2.77 9.43 -2.13
N LEU A 16 3.54 9.74 -1.09
CA LEU A 16 3.38 10.96 -0.28
C LEU A 16 4.44 12.02 -0.58
N ASP A 17 5.28 11.79 -1.60
CA ASP A 17 6.35 12.69 -2.03
C ASP A 17 7.31 13.06 -0.89
N LEU A 18 7.72 12.05 -0.11
CA LEU A 18 8.64 12.23 1.03
C LEU A 18 10.09 12.28 0.55
N GLU A 19 10.43 13.28 -0.27
CA GLU A 19 11.72 13.39 -0.98
C GLU A 19 12.96 13.34 -0.07
N ASP A 20 12.83 13.78 1.20
CA ASP A 20 13.91 13.82 2.19
C ASP A 20 14.05 12.52 3.02
N MET A 21 13.27 11.47 2.70
CA MET A 21 13.24 10.22 3.46
C MET A 21 13.66 9.02 2.61
N THR A 22 14.35 8.07 3.24
CA THR A 22 14.60 6.76 2.66
C THR A 22 13.90 5.66 3.44
N PRO A 23 13.71 4.46 2.87
CA PRO A 23 13.15 3.32 3.61
C PRO A 23 13.95 2.93 4.87
N ALA A 24 15.20 3.37 5.00
CA ALA A 24 16.02 3.13 6.18
C ALA A 24 15.71 4.12 7.32
N ASP A 25 15.16 5.30 7.01
CA ASP A 25 14.84 6.35 8.00
C ASP A 25 13.48 6.13 8.67
N ILE A 26 12.63 5.28 8.09
CA ILE A 26 11.31 4.94 8.62
C ILE A 26 11.43 3.68 9.47
N ASP A 27 11.25 3.78 10.78
CA ASP A 27 11.18 2.61 11.65
C ASP A 27 9.92 1.76 11.39
N ASP A 28 10.00 0.46 11.65
CA ASP A 28 8.89 -0.46 11.36
C ASP A 28 7.64 -0.18 12.23
N ASP A 29 7.86 0.27 13.46
CA ASP A 29 6.83 0.46 14.49
C ASP A 29 6.57 1.94 14.81
N VAL A 30 7.18 2.85 14.04
CA VAL A 30 6.95 4.30 14.17
C VAL A 30 5.47 4.62 13.91
N PRO A 31 4.85 5.51 14.71
CA PRO A 31 3.52 6.02 14.40
C PRO A 31 3.50 6.77 13.07
N LEU A 32 2.57 6.45 12.18
CA LEU A 32 2.45 7.17 10.91
C LEU A 32 1.82 8.57 11.09
N PHE A 33 0.80 8.70 11.93
CA PHE A 33 -0.02 9.92 12.05
C PHE A 33 0.24 10.73 13.33
N GLU A 34 1.11 10.27 14.23
CA GLU A 34 1.43 11.02 15.46
C GLU A 34 2.64 11.92 15.21
N SER A 35 2.66 13.10 15.83
CA SER A 35 3.77 14.07 15.69
C SER A 35 5.11 13.59 16.26
N ASP A 36 5.09 12.57 17.12
CA ASP A 36 6.29 11.88 17.63
C ASP A 36 6.79 10.79 16.66
N GLY A 37 6.06 10.56 15.56
CA GLY A 37 6.41 9.64 14.48
C GLY A 37 6.61 10.36 13.15
N ILE A 38 6.00 9.86 12.08
CA ILE A 38 6.12 10.46 10.73
C ILE A 38 5.29 11.76 10.62
N GLY A 39 4.20 11.87 11.37
CA GLY A 39 3.38 13.08 11.42
C GLY A 39 2.51 13.32 10.19
N LEU A 40 2.10 12.25 9.50
CA LEU A 40 1.18 12.30 8.37
C LEU A 40 -0.18 12.88 8.76
N ASP A 41 -0.83 13.57 7.83
CA ASP A 41 -2.13 14.16 8.03
C ASP A 41 -3.29 13.25 7.56
N SER A 42 -4.51 13.77 7.57
CA SER A 42 -5.69 13.03 7.16
C SER A 42 -5.83 12.86 5.65
N ILE A 43 -5.16 13.69 4.85
CA ILE A 43 -5.12 13.60 3.39
C ILE A 43 -4.17 12.47 3.00
N ASP A 44 -3.01 12.41 3.65
CA ASP A 44 -2.02 11.34 3.46
C ASP A 44 -2.63 9.95 3.78
N ALA A 45 -3.43 9.87 4.86
CA ALA A 45 -4.13 8.65 5.24
C ALA A 45 -5.02 8.10 4.11
N LEU A 46 -5.74 9.01 3.43
CA LEU A 46 -6.63 8.68 2.33
C LEU A 46 -5.82 8.18 1.12
N GLU A 47 -4.72 8.86 0.79
CA GLU A 47 -3.84 8.49 -0.30
C GLU A 47 -3.21 7.11 -0.08
N ILE A 48 -2.67 6.84 1.11
CA ILE A 48 -2.17 5.51 1.48
C ILE A 48 -3.25 4.45 1.28
N GLY A 49 -4.48 4.69 1.75
CA GLY A 49 -5.57 3.74 1.58
C GLY A 49 -5.88 3.43 0.11
N ILE A 50 -5.85 4.44 -0.75
CA ILE A 50 -6.06 4.29 -2.20
C ILE A 50 -4.91 3.50 -2.84
N VAL A 51 -3.67 3.83 -2.50
CA VAL A 51 -2.46 3.19 -3.04
C VAL A 51 -2.41 1.72 -2.62
N LEU A 52 -2.66 1.41 -1.34
CA LEU A 52 -2.68 0.03 -0.86
C LEU A 52 -3.76 -0.81 -1.53
N ARG A 53 -4.97 -0.25 -1.73
CA ARG A 53 -6.04 -0.91 -2.49
C ARG A 53 -5.60 -1.23 -3.93
N LYS A 54 -4.94 -0.28 -4.61
CA LYS A 54 -4.50 -0.45 -6.00
C LYS A 54 -3.35 -1.44 -6.14
N HIS A 55 -2.34 -1.34 -5.27
CA HIS A 55 -1.10 -2.15 -5.36
C HIS A 55 -1.28 -3.57 -4.82
N TYR A 56 -2.08 -3.75 -3.77
CA TYR A 56 -2.21 -5.03 -3.07
C TYR A 56 -3.60 -5.65 -3.15
N GLY A 57 -4.55 -5.02 -3.85
CA GLY A 57 -5.92 -5.53 -3.98
C GLY A 57 -6.71 -5.53 -2.68
N LEU A 58 -6.34 -4.67 -1.71
CA LEU A 58 -6.98 -4.67 -0.39
C LEU A 58 -8.39 -4.10 -0.44
N THR A 59 -9.29 -4.76 0.30
CA THR A 59 -10.60 -4.20 0.64
C THR A 59 -10.54 -3.64 2.06
N ILE A 60 -10.48 -2.31 2.19
CA ILE A 60 -10.44 -1.62 3.49
C ILE A 60 -11.85 -1.13 3.81
N ALA A 61 -12.47 -1.71 4.83
CA ALA A 61 -13.79 -1.29 5.28
C ALA A 61 -13.70 0.02 6.08
N ALA A 62 -14.28 1.09 5.56
CA ALA A 62 -14.20 2.43 6.16
C ALA A 62 -14.82 2.52 7.57
N ASN A 63 -15.68 1.57 7.96
CA ASN A 63 -16.39 1.59 9.24
C ASN A 63 -15.88 0.52 10.22
N ASP A 64 -14.73 -0.09 9.95
CA ASP A 64 -14.13 -1.06 10.85
C ASP A 64 -13.19 -0.36 11.84
N ALA A 65 -13.43 -0.54 13.14
CA ALA A 65 -12.58 0.04 14.19
C ALA A 65 -11.12 -0.45 14.08
N SER A 66 -10.89 -1.61 13.48
CA SER A 66 -9.56 -2.17 13.24
C SER A 66 -8.82 -1.43 12.15
N THR A 67 -9.51 -0.69 11.25
CA THR A 67 -8.86 0.12 10.21
C THR A 67 -7.89 1.12 10.83
N HIS A 68 -8.26 1.78 11.93
CA HIS A 68 -7.36 2.70 12.63
C HIS A 68 -6.13 2.00 13.22
N GLN A 69 -6.28 0.73 13.63
CA GLN A 69 -5.17 -0.06 14.16
C GLN A 69 -4.25 -0.60 13.07
N HIS A 70 -4.79 -0.92 11.89
CA HIS A 70 -3.99 -1.36 10.74
C HIS A 70 -3.12 -0.24 10.17
N PHE A 71 -3.58 1.01 10.26
CA PHE A 71 -2.86 2.19 9.78
C PHE A 71 -1.86 2.78 10.80
N ARG A 72 -1.60 2.11 11.93
CA ARG A 72 -0.73 2.66 12.98
C ARG A 72 0.75 2.77 12.59
N SER A 73 1.30 1.75 11.93
CA SER A 73 2.73 1.65 11.57
C SER A 73 2.96 0.78 10.32
N ILE A 74 4.19 0.72 9.83
CA ILE A 74 4.58 -0.18 8.73
C ILE A 74 4.34 -1.65 9.11
N SER A 75 4.63 -2.04 10.35
CA SER A 75 4.37 -3.38 10.86
C SER A 75 2.88 -3.76 10.76
N THR A 76 1.96 -2.85 11.14
CA THR A 76 0.53 -3.14 11.11
C THR A 76 -0.03 -3.18 9.68
N LEU A 77 0.47 -2.31 8.80
CA LEU A 77 0.14 -2.34 7.37
C LEU A 77 0.60 -3.64 6.70
N ALA A 78 1.85 -4.06 6.97
CA ALA A 78 2.39 -5.30 6.43
C ALA A 78 1.60 -6.51 6.93
N ALA A 79 1.21 -6.53 8.22
CA ALA A 79 0.39 -7.59 8.79
C ALA A 79 -0.99 -7.67 8.12
N MET A 80 -1.64 -6.52 7.87
CA MET A 80 -2.91 -6.45 7.14
C MET A 80 -2.79 -7.04 5.72
N ILE A 81 -1.71 -6.71 4.99
CA ILE A 81 -1.48 -7.25 3.64
C ILE A 81 -1.28 -8.78 3.68
N VAL A 82 -0.49 -9.28 4.63
CA VAL A 82 -0.26 -10.72 4.77
C VAL A 82 -1.56 -11.46 5.09
N ALA A 83 -2.37 -10.91 6.00
CA ALA A 83 -3.69 -11.47 6.33
C ALA A 83 -4.61 -11.49 5.10
N ALA A 84 -4.71 -10.38 4.35
CA ALA A 84 -5.55 -10.31 3.15
C ALA A 84 -5.13 -11.30 2.05
N ARG A 85 -3.81 -11.56 1.92
CA ARG A 85 -3.28 -12.57 0.99
C ARG A 85 -3.61 -14.00 1.44
N ALA A 86 -3.70 -14.25 2.75
CA ALA A 86 -4.05 -15.56 3.29
C ALA A 86 -5.55 -15.88 3.15
N ASP A 87 -6.42 -14.87 3.23
CA ASP A 87 -7.88 -15.00 3.14
C ASP A 87 -8.42 -15.13 1.69
N GLY A 88 -7.55 -15.21 0.68
CA GLY A 88 -7.94 -15.34 -0.73
C GLY A 88 -8.56 -14.09 -1.35
N GLY A 89 -8.49 -12.93 -0.67
CA GLY A 89 -9.05 -11.66 -1.09
C GLY A 89 -8.23 -10.87 -2.13
N ALA A 90 -7.18 -11.46 -2.68
CA ALA A 90 -6.40 -10.85 -3.75
C ALA A 90 -7.17 -10.92 -5.07
N THR A 91 -8.07 -9.97 -5.32
CA THR A 91 -8.47 -9.67 -6.69
C THR A 91 -7.20 -9.24 -7.43
N PRO A 92 -6.82 -9.94 -8.52
CA PRO A 92 -5.63 -9.56 -9.28
C PRO A 92 -5.78 -8.13 -9.81
N PRO A 93 -4.68 -7.36 -9.91
CA PRO A 93 -4.74 -6.05 -10.55
C PRO A 93 -5.31 -6.24 -11.95
N GLU A 94 -6.40 -5.54 -12.25
CA GLU A 94 -6.99 -5.51 -13.58
C GLU A 94 -5.90 -5.06 -14.54
N THR A 95 -5.41 -6.00 -15.35
CA THR A 95 -4.38 -5.77 -16.35
C THR A 95 -4.95 -4.82 -17.39
N ALA A 96 -4.55 -3.56 -17.33
CA ALA A 96 -4.77 -2.61 -18.42
C ALA A 96 -3.86 -2.99 -19.61
N ALA A 97 -4.47 -3.75 -20.52
CA ALA A 97 -4.32 -3.67 -21.98
C ALA A 97 -2.92 -3.67 -22.62
N ALA A 98 -2.54 -4.81 -23.18
CA ALA A 98 -2.12 -4.92 -24.60
C ALA A 98 -1.99 -6.41 -24.98
N ARG A 99 -3.12 -7.06 -25.29
CA ARG A 99 -3.08 -8.27 -26.12
C ARG A 99 -3.07 -7.79 -27.55
N ASP A 100 -1.86 -7.68 -28.09
CA ASP A 100 -1.58 -7.84 -29.50
C ASP A 100 -2.37 -9.02 -30.06
N ASN A 101 -3.11 -8.79 -31.14
CA ASN A 101 -3.56 -9.87 -32.00
C ASN A 101 -3.59 -9.35 -33.44
N GLY A 102 -2.42 -9.42 -34.07
CA GLY A 102 -2.29 -9.25 -35.50
C GLY A 102 -3.23 -10.19 -36.25
N ASN A 103 -3.95 -9.63 -37.22
CA ASN A 103 -4.48 -10.39 -38.33
C ASN A 103 -3.80 -9.84 -39.58
N GLY A 104 -2.75 -10.53 -40.00
CA GLY A 104 -2.15 -10.35 -41.30
C GLY A 104 -3.08 -10.94 -42.35
N GLU A 105 -3.58 -10.09 -43.25
CA GLU A 105 -4.16 -10.53 -44.51
C GLU A 105 -3.97 -9.42 -45.53
N THR A 106 -3.04 -9.63 -46.46
CA THR A 106 -3.15 -9.08 -47.82
C THR A 106 -2.23 -9.90 -48.71
N VAL A 107 -2.88 -10.63 -49.62
CA VAL A 107 -2.29 -11.36 -50.75
C VAL A 107 -1.85 -10.40 -51.85
#